data_AF-A0A3C0GF83-F1
#
_entry.id   AF-A0A3C0GF83-F1
#
_cell.length_a   1.000
_cell.length_b   1.000
_cell.length_c   1.000
_cell.angle_alpha   90.00
_cell.angle_beta   90.00
_cell.angle_gamma   90.00
#
_symmetry.space_group_name_H-M   'P 1'
#
loop_
_entity.id
_entity.type
_entity.pdbx_description
1 polymer ?
#
loop_
_entity_poly.entity_id
_entity_poly.type
_entity_poly.pdbx_seq_one_letter_code
_entity_poly.pdbx_strand_id
1 'polypeptide(L)'
;MLIRKLIYISIVMVFVAGCSGTSHLKQQDSIFPIGTEIINDHFTGTAWLNMLAPPDGLNTMYAGLVTFEPGARTNWHSHPAGQILIVTQGEGYYQEEGEPKRILRNGD
;
A
#
# COMPACT_ATOMS: atom_id res chain seq x y z
N MET A 1 24.39 -60.40 19.37
CA MET A 1 23.52 -59.60 18.46
C MET A 1 22.33 -59.11 19.29
N LEU A 2 21.96 -57.83 19.20
CA LEU A 2 20.80 -57.17 19.84
C LEU A 2 20.88 -56.75 21.33
N ILE A 3 21.75 -55.79 21.70
CA ILE A 3 21.45 -54.85 22.82
C ILE A 3 21.91 -53.43 22.44
N ARG A 4 21.41 -52.89 21.32
CA ARG A 4 21.67 -51.52 20.86
C ARG A 4 20.44 -50.90 20.17
N LYS A 5 19.26 -51.02 20.76
CA LYS A 5 18.02 -50.40 20.24
C LYS A 5 17.15 -49.77 21.33
N LEU A 6 17.75 -49.14 22.35
CA LEU A 6 17.00 -48.46 23.41
C LEU A 6 17.37 -46.99 23.63
N ILE A 7 18.11 -46.38 22.71
CA ILE A 7 18.46 -44.96 22.78
C ILE A 7 18.20 -44.38 21.40
N TYR A 8 16.95 -44.11 21.00
CA TYR A 8 16.63 -43.26 19.85
C TYR A 8 15.13 -42.94 19.78
N ILE A 9 14.49 -42.61 20.90
CA ILE A 9 13.18 -41.93 20.90
C ILE A 9 13.29 -40.68 21.79
N SER A 10 14.21 -39.81 21.39
CA SER A 10 14.27 -38.42 21.87
C SER A 10 14.66 -37.60 20.66
N ILE A 11 13.72 -37.24 19.79
CA ILE A 11 13.92 -36.16 18.82
C ILE A 11 12.55 -35.57 18.47
N VAL A 12 12.36 -34.37 19.02
CA VAL A 12 11.76 -33.21 18.38
C VAL A 12 10.24 -33.29 18.14
N MET A 13 9.50 -32.90 19.19
CA MET A 13 8.20 -32.27 19.04
C MET A 13 8.43 -30.92 18.34
N VAL A 14 8.23 -30.87 17.02
CA VAL A 14 8.31 -29.64 16.23
C VAL A 14 7.19 -28.71 16.72
N PHE A 15 7.54 -27.73 17.54
CA PHE A 15 6.69 -26.55 17.73
C PHE A 15 6.70 -25.77 16.41
N VAL A 16 5.70 -26.03 15.56
CA VAL A 16 5.36 -25.09 14.50
C VAL A 16 4.69 -23.91 15.20
N ALA A 17 5.50 -22.95 15.63
CA ALA A 17 5.01 -21.61 15.95
C ALA A 17 4.54 -21.00 14.63
N GLY A 18 3.26 -21.20 14.32
CA GLY A 18 2.58 -20.47 13.26
C GLY A 18 2.55 -19.00 13.64
N CYS A 19 3.57 -18.24 13.19
CA CYS A 19 3.47 -16.80 13.11
C CYS A 19 2.47 -16.48 11.99
N SER A 20 1.18 -16.52 12.31
CA SER A 20 0.17 -15.82 11.53
C SER A 20 0.36 -14.33 11.81
N GLY A 21 1.38 -13.74 11.17
CA GLY A 21 1.52 -12.30 11.10
C GLY A 21 0.42 -11.78 10.20
N THR A 22 -0.78 -11.59 10.75
CA THR A 22 -1.76 -10.70 10.13
C THR A 22 -1.13 -9.32 10.14
N SER A 23 -0.67 -8.86 8.98
CA SER A 23 -0.34 -7.47 8.75
C SER A 23 -1.64 -6.67 8.83
N HIS A 24 -2.10 -6.38 10.06
CA HIS A 24 -3.00 -5.27 10.27
C HIS A 24 -2.24 -4.03 9.81
N LEU A 25 -2.62 -3.50 8.65
CA LEU A 25 -2.34 -2.12 8.30
C LEU A 25 -2.88 -1.30 9.47
N LYS A 26 -1.97 -0.90 10.36
CA LYS A 26 -2.28 -0.20 11.59
C LYS A 26 -2.87 1.13 11.14
N GLN A 27 -4.18 1.31 11.32
CA GLN A 27 -4.87 2.59 11.16
C GLN A 27 -4.44 3.51 12.29
N GLN A 28 -3.18 3.90 12.29
CA GLN A 28 -2.58 4.69 13.35
C GLN A 28 -1.60 5.60 12.64
N ASP A 29 -2.11 6.80 12.31
CA ASP A 29 -1.40 8.05 11.95
C ASP A 29 -2.12 8.87 10.84
N SER A 30 -3.24 8.38 10.26
CA SER A 30 -4.06 9.17 9.30
C SER A 30 -5.22 9.93 9.96
N ILE A 31 -5.34 11.22 9.61
CA ILE A 31 -6.45 12.10 10.01
C ILE A 31 -7.75 11.74 9.24
N PHE A 32 -7.63 11.13 8.06
CA PHE A 32 -8.76 10.74 7.22
C PHE A 32 -8.87 9.20 7.09
N PRO A 33 -10.09 8.66 6.92
CA PRO A 33 -10.25 7.24 6.62
C PRO A 33 -9.61 6.89 5.27
N ILE A 34 -9.19 5.63 5.11
CA ILE A 34 -8.49 5.15 3.91
C ILE A 34 -9.37 5.17 2.65
N GLY A 35 -10.69 5.02 2.80
CA GLY A 35 -11.65 5.02 1.70
C GLY A 35 -11.98 3.62 1.18
N THR A 36 -12.41 3.55 -0.07
CA THR A 36 -12.83 2.31 -0.73
C THR A 36 -11.75 1.85 -1.69
N GLU A 37 -11.57 0.54 -1.81
CA GLU A 37 -10.63 -0.04 -2.77
C GLU A 37 -11.03 0.33 -4.21
N ILE A 38 -10.03 0.69 -5.01
CA ILE A 38 -10.23 1.08 -6.41
C ILE A 38 -10.23 -0.19 -7.27
N ILE A 39 -11.39 -0.54 -7.83
CA ILE A 39 -11.56 -1.71 -8.70
C ILE A 39 -11.69 -1.24 -10.15
N ASN A 40 -10.56 -0.97 -10.81
CA ASN A 40 -10.48 -0.64 -12.24
C ASN A 40 -9.10 -1.00 -12.82
N ASP A 41 -8.89 -0.69 -14.10
CA ASP A 41 -7.67 -0.99 -14.84
C ASP A 41 -6.67 0.18 -14.90
N HIS A 42 -6.89 1.27 -14.16
CA HIS A 42 -6.00 2.44 -14.13
C HIS A 42 -4.82 2.29 -13.16
N PHE A 43 -4.80 1.22 -12.36
CA PHE A 43 -3.80 0.98 -11.33
C PHE A 43 -3.17 -0.40 -11.51
N THR A 44 -1.88 -0.49 -11.17
CA THR A 44 -1.21 -1.76 -10.91
C THR A 44 -1.11 -1.93 -9.39
N GLY A 45 -1.54 -3.07 -8.85
CA GLY A 45 -1.57 -3.34 -7.41
C GLY A 45 -2.77 -2.71 -6.70
N THR A 46 -2.82 -2.84 -5.37
CA THR A 46 -3.96 -2.39 -4.55
C THR A 46 -3.84 -0.91 -4.18
N ALA A 47 -4.90 -0.16 -4.40
CA ALA A 47 -5.02 1.23 -3.96
C ALA A 47 -6.44 1.53 -3.45
N TRP A 48 -6.56 2.51 -2.57
CA TRP A 48 -7.83 2.98 -2.02
C TRP A 48 -8.00 4.47 -2.28
N LEU A 49 -9.26 4.89 -2.50
CA LEU A 49 -9.64 6.29 -2.68
C LEU A 49 -10.67 6.69 -1.63
N ASN A 50 -10.37 7.79 -0.93
CA ASN A 50 -11.33 8.53 -0.12
C ASN A 50 -11.51 9.95 -0.68
N MET A 51 -12.68 10.25 -1.23
CA MET A 51 -12.98 11.60 -1.73
C MET A 51 -13.15 12.58 -0.57
N LEU A 52 -12.31 13.61 -0.50
CA LEU A 52 -12.35 14.64 0.54
C LEU A 52 -13.21 15.83 0.11
N ALA A 53 -13.14 16.18 -1.18
CA ALA A 53 -13.98 17.19 -1.83
C ALA A 53 -14.43 16.61 -3.17
N PRO A 54 -15.60 15.93 -3.23
CA PRO A 54 -16.10 15.36 -4.48
C PRO A 54 -16.55 16.47 -5.45
N PRO A 55 -16.61 16.18 -6.77
CA PRO A 55 -17.19 17.11 -7.73
C PRO A 55 -18.62 17.51 -7.32
N ASP A 56 -18.85 18.81 -7.23
CA ASP A 56 -20.14 19.40 -6.85
C ASP A 56 -20.85 20.13 -8.00
N GLY A 57 -20.21 20.20 -9.17
CA GLY A 57 -20.70 20.90 -10.35
C GLY A 57 -20.54 22.43 -10.30
N LEU A 58 -20.01 22.98 -9.21
CA LEU A 58 -19.75 24.42 -9.03
C LEU A 58 -18.26 24.73 -9.09
N ASN A 59 -17.45 23.88 -8.45
CA ASN A 59 -16.00 24.01 -8.41
C ASN A 59 -15.36 23.13 -9.48
N THR A 60 -14.30 23.64 -10.12
CA THR A 60 -13.52 22.88 -11.11
C THR A 60 -12.42 22.03 -10.47
N MET A 61 -12.26 22.09 -9.14
CA MET A 61 -11.27 21.34 -8.38
C MET A 61 -11.98 20.34 -7.48
N TYR A 62 -11.48 19.11 -7.48
CA TYR A 62 -11.88 18.06 -6.54
C TYR A 62 -10.62 17.51 -5.86
N ALA A 63 -10.78 16.96 -4.66
CA ALA A 63 -9.68 16.43 -3.87
C ALA A 63 -10.02 15.04 -3.32
N GLY A 64 -9.05 14.13 -3.37
CA GLY A 64 -9.15 12.80 -2.81
C GLY A 64 -7.84 12.41 -2.13
N LEU A 65 -7.94 11.61 -1.06
CA LEU A 65 -6.83 10.89 -0.47
C LEU A 65 -6.72 9.55 -1.18
N VAL A 66 -5.57 9.28 -1.79
CA VAL A 66 -5.25 7.99 -2.40
C VAL A 66 -4.17 7.31 -1.58
N THR A 67 -4.43 6.07 -1.17
CA THR A 67 -3.47 5.24 -0.44
C THR A 67 -3.06 4.07 -1.34
N PHE A 68 -1.75 3.83 -1.44
CA PHE A 68 -1.17 2.76 -2.25
C PHE A 68 -0.53 1.71 -1.34
N GLU A 69 -0.73 0.42 -1.64
CA GLU A 69 0.14 -0.62 -1.07
C GLU A 69 1.57 -0.50 -1.64
N PRO A 70 2.58 -1.08 -0.95
CA PRO A 70 3.93 -1.16 -1.49
C PRO A 70 3.96 -1.74 -2.90
N GLY A 71 4.49 -0.97 -3.86
CA GLY A 71 4.60 -1.34 -5.27
C GLY A 71 3.37 -1.03 -6.12
N ALA A 72 2.25 -0.64 -5.51
CA ALA A 72 1.08 -0.16 -6.24
C ALA A 72 1.34 1.23 -6.85
N ARG A 73 0.74 1.50 -8.01
CA ARG A 73 0.91 2.75 -8.75
C ARG A 73 -0.20 2.95 -9.78
N THR A 74 -0.38 4.19 -10.22
CA THR A 74 -1.17 4.51 -11.40
C THR A 74 -0.47 4.04 -12.68
N ASN A 75 -1.26 3.78 -13.72
CA ASN A 75 -0.77 3.70 -15.08
C ASN A 75 -0.38 5.11 -15.58
N TRP A 76 0.38 5.18 -16.67
CA TRP A 76 0.69 6.44 -17.34
C TRP A 76 -0.60 7.17 -17.74
N HIS A 77 -0.72 8.43 -17.34
CA HIS A 77 -1.88 9.28 -17.63
C HIS A 77 -1.49 10.76 -17.52
N SER A 78 -2.41 11.64 -17.92
CA SER A 78 -2.25 13.09 -17.86
C SER A 78 -3.56 13.77 -17.49
N HIS A 79 -3.49 14.89 -16.76
CA HIS A 79 -4.64 15.75 -16.47
C HIS A 79 -4.53 17.06 -17.26
N PRO A 80 -5.52 17.44 -18.10
CA PRO A 80 -5.44 18.64 -18.93
C PRO A 80 -5.24 19.95 -18.16
N ALA A 81 -5.78 20.03 -16.93
CA ALA A 81 -5.65 21.18 -16.04
C ALA A 81 -4.49 21.04 -15.04
N GLY A 82 -3.70 19.98 -15.16
CA GLY A 82 -2.67 19.60 -14.19
C GLY A 82 -3.22 18.87 -12.97
N GLN A 83 -2.32 18.50 -12.07
CA GLN A 83 -2.61 17.84 -10.81
C GLN A 83 -1.62 18.31 -9.74
N ILE A 84 -2.09 18.44 -8.51
CA ILE A 84 -1.26 18.72 -7.34
C ILE A 84 -1.30 17.47 -6.45
N LEU A 85 -0.12 17.03 -6.00
CA LEU A 85 0.03 15.96 -5.01
C LEU A 85 0.58 16.58 -3.73
N ILE A 86 0.06 16.15 -2.59
CA ILE A 86 0.59 16.47 -1.26
C ILE A 86 0.76 15.15 -0.54
N VAL A 87 2.00 14.81 -0.21
CA VAL A 87 2.30 13.51 0.40
C VAL A 87 2.03 13.59 1.89
N THR A 88 1.01 12.88 2.34
CA THR A 88 0.61 12.93 3.75
C THR A 88 1.29 11.86 4.60
N GLN A 89 1.71 10.72 4.03
CA GLN A 89 2.37 9.62 4.74
C GLN A 89 3.18 8.74 3.79
N GLY A 90 4.17 8.03 4.34
CA GLY A 90 4.95 7.02 3.62
C GLY A 90 6.04 7.58 2.70
N GLU A 91 6.55 6.70 1.84
CA GLU A 91 7.50 7.02 0.77
C GLU A 91 6.96 6.43 -0.54
N GLY A 92 7.03 7.22 -1.61
CA GLY A 92 6.54 6.85 -2.93
C GLY A 92 7.39 7.45 -4.04
N TYR A 93 6.84 7.43 -5.25
CA TYR A 93 7.55 7.93 -6.43
C TYR A 93 6.64 8.75 -7.33
N TYR A 94 7.21 9.78 -7.93
CA TYR A 94 6.65 10.54 -9.04
C TYR A 94 7.57 10.44 -10.25
N GLN A 95 7.01 10.39 -11.45
CA GLN A 95 7.79 10.39 -12.68
C GLN A 95 6.98 10.96 -13.85
N GLU A 96 7.60 11.87 -14.59
CA GLU A 96 7.14 12.29 -15.92
C GLU A 96 7.78 11.42 -17.00
N GLU A 97 7.13 11.29 -18.15
CA GLU A 97 7.66 10.49 -19.25
C GLU A 97 9.01 11.03 -19.72
N GLY A 98 10.03 10.16 -19.76
CA GLY A 98 11.39 10.52 -20.14
C GLY A 98 12.24 11.12 -19.02
N GLU A 99 11.65 11.53 -17.91
CA GLU A 99 12.36 12.16 -16.79
C GLU A 99 12.79 11.14 -15.72
N PRO A 100 13.83 11.46 -14.91
CA PRO A 100 14.21 10.65 -13.77
C PRO A 100 13.07 10.56 -12.74
N LYS A 101 12.94 9.38 -12.12
CA LYS A 101 12.02 9.16 -11.02
C LYS A 101 12.42 10.02 -9.81
N ARG A 102 11.46 10.75 -9.25
CA ARG A 102 11.57 11.51 -8.00
C ARG A 102 11.03 10.68 -6.84
N ILE A 103 11.76 10.66 -5.72
CA ILE A 103 11.25 10.10 -4.46
C ILE A 103 10.34 11.15 -3.82
N LEU A 104 9.18 10.69 -3.34
CA LEU A 104 8.19 11.46 -2.61
C LEU A 104 8.17 11.01 -1.15
N ARG A 105 8.17 11.96 -0.21
CA ARG A 105 8.08 11.73 1.24
C ARG A 105 7.05 12.65 1.87
N ASN A 106 6.61 12.32 3.08
CA ASN A 106 5.71 13.17 3.86
C ASN A 106 6.15 14.65 3.82
N GLY A 107 5.23 15.52 3.41
CA GLY A 107 5.43 16.96 3.29
C GLY A 107 5.89 17.45 1.91
N ASP A 108 6.26 16.54 1.00
CA ASP A 108 6.50 16.87 -0.42
C ASP A 108 5.22 17.20 -1.20
#